data_AF-A0A284REU0-F1
#
_entry.id   AF-A0A284REU0-F1
#
_cell.length_a   1.000
_cell.length_b   1.000
_cell.length_c   1.000
_cell.angle_alpha   90.00
_cell.angle_beta   90.00
_cell.angle_gamma   90.00
#
_symmetry.space_group_name_H-M   'P 1'
#
loop_
_entity.id
_entity.type
_entity.pdbx_description
1 polymer ?
#
loop_
_entity_poly.entity_id
_entity_poly.type
_entity_poly.pdbx_seq_one_letter_code
_entity_poly.pdbx_strand_id
1 'polypeptide(L)'
;MSIHSSSPPHLSSPCASEEDDKLTHALREISTLKDTIEKKCKSQDRAYVHFNILTQVIDGLKAKLSDPNCDDFNEFMSKLQNHANQGRVTDMNCIKSELPSYFPKDSEGAKLSGKDHAGRGIQNNFTGQLLSSILHDWEDEGVCLALHTGTNATVSLNNNNFYQCFYAGLKGNPDRIEKGFLRSGLLLKVWCAIFTSPSSAEDIDNIENNALDSSEPPTKC
;
A
#
# COMPACT_ATOMS: atom_id res chain seq x y z
N MET A 1 83.69 -42.35 3.62
CA MET A 1 82.86 -42.43 2.40
C MET A 1 81.45 -42.04 2.78
N SER A 2 80.96 -40.98 2.13
CA SER A 2 79.73 -40.28 2.49
C SER A 2 78.46 -41.05 2.09
N ILE A 3 77.51 -40.97 3.02
CA ILE A 3 76.08 -41.27 2.97
C ILE A 3 75.39 -40.61 1.77
N HIS A 4 74.46 -41.31 1.10
CA HIS A 4 73.25 -40.73 0.50
C HIS A 4 72.13 -41.79 0.48
N SER A 5 71.22 -41.70 1.46
CA SER A 5 69.92 -42.37 1.46
C SER A 5 68.91 -41.34 0.95
N SER A 6 68.32 -41.60 -0.21
CA SER A 6 67.27 -40.76 -0.80
C SER A 6 65.93 -41.06 -0.14
N SER A 7 65.34 -40.05 0.51
CA SER A 7 63.95 -40.09 0.97
C SER A 7 62.97 -39.93 -0.22
N PRO A 8 61.81 -40.61 -0.19
CA PRO A 8 60.79 -40.49 -1.23
C PRO A 8 60.00 -39.17 -1.11
N PRO A 9 59.39 -38.67 -2.21
CA PRO A 9 58.68 -37.41 -2.22
C PRO A 9 57.33 -37.52 -1.51
N HIS A 10 57.06 -36.56 -0.62
CA HIS A 10 55.74 -36.34 -0.03
C HIS A 10 54.74 -35.92 -1.12
N LEU A 11 53.76 -36.78 -1.39
CA LEU A 11 52.54 -36.41 -2.10
C LEU A 11 51.71 -35.50 -1.18
N SER A 12 51.69 -34.21 -1.49
CA SER A 12 50.80 -33.23 -0.88
C SER A 12 49.36 -33.52 -1.32
N SER A 13 48.54 -34.02 -0.38
CA SER A 13 47.09 -34.17 -0.57
C SER A 13 46.47 -32.78 -0.81
N PRO A 14 45.61 -32.61 -1.83
CA PRO A 14 44.77 -31.43 -1.95
C PRO A 14 43.96 -31.22 -0.67
N CYS A 15 43.87 -29.96 -0.25
CA CYS A 15 43.36 -29.52 1.03
C CYS A 15 41.84 -29.71 1.14
N ALA A 16 41.37 -30.52 2.08
CA ALA A 16 39.96 -30.83 2.32
C ALA A 16 39.04 -29.60 2.51
N SER A 17 39.62 -28.43 2.85
CA SER A 17 38.86 -27.18 3.05
C SER A 17 38.24 -26.61 1.77
N GLU A 18 38.84 -26.83 0.61
CA GLU A 18 38.36 -26.21 -0.64
C GLU A 18 37.14 -26.95 -1.22
N GLU A 19 37.02 -28.26 -0.95
CA GLU A 19 35.86 -29.06 -1.35
C GLU A 19 34.66 -28.80 -0.43
N ASP A 20 34.89 -28.61 0.88
CA ASP A 20 33.84 -28.26 1.85
C ASP A 20 33.26 -26.86 1.60
N ASP A 21 34.08 -25.89 1.21
CA ASP A 21 33.63 -24.54 0.84
C ASP A 21 32.78 -24.56 -0.44
N LYS A 22 33.18 -25.36 -1.44
CA LYS A 22 32.41 -25.56 -2.68
C LYS A 22 31.06 -26.23 -2.40
N LEU A 23 31.04 -27.23 -1.52
CA LEU A 23 29.81 -27.91 -1.11
C LEU A 23 28.85 -26.96 -0.38
N THR A 24 29.37 -26.14 0.52
CA THR A 24 28.58 -25.15 1.28
C THR A 24 28.00 -24.07 0.36
N HIS A 25 28.78 -23.59 -0.60
CA HIS A 25 28.31 -22.65 -1.62
C HIS A 25 27.19 -23.25 -2.47
N ALA A 26 27.37 -24.49 -2.96
CA ALA A 26 26.38 -25.19 -3.76
C ALA A 26 25.06 -25.42 -2.99
N LEU A 27 25.13 -25.80 -1.71
CA LEU A 27 23.95 -25.97 -0.86
C LEU A 27 23.17 -24.65 -0.66
N ARG A 28 23.89 -23.52 -0.49
CA ARG A 28 23.26 -22.20 -0.41
C ARG A 28 22.56 -21.82 -1.71
N GLU A 29 23.19 -22.10 -2.85
CA GLU A 29 22.62 -21.83 -4.17
C GLU A 29 21.39 -22.70 -4.48
N ILE A 30 21.40 -23.97 -4.08
CA ILE A 30 20.23 -24.84 -4.16
C ILE A 30 19.09 -24.31 -3.29
N SER A 31 19.39 -23.83 -2.08
CA SER A 31 18.39 -23.25 -1.18
C SER A 31 17.75 -22.00 -1.79
N THR A 32 18.53 -21.08 -2.35
CA THR A 32 17.99 -19.85 -2.95
C THR A 32 17.18 -20.13 -4.22
N LEU A 33 17.59 -21.12 -5.02
CA LEU A 33 16.81 -21.58 -6.17
C LEU A 33 15.47 -22.18 -5.75
N LYS A 34 15.46 -22.99 -4.69
CA LYS A 34 14.23 -23.56 -4.13
C LYS A 34 13.26 -22.47 -3.67
N ASP A 35 13.73 -21.48 -2.91
CA ASP A 35 12.91 -20.36 -2.45
C ASP A 35 12.36 -19.53 -3.63
N THR A 36 13.19 -19.34 -4.66
CA THR A 36 12.79 -18.62 -5.88
C THR A 36 11.70 -19.36 -6.65
N ILE A 37 11.84 -20.69 -6.79
CA ILE A 37 10.85 -21.56 -7.44
C ILE A 37 9.55 -21.53 -6.65
N GLU A 38 9.61 -21.69 -5.32
CA GLU A 38 8.42 -21.68 -4.46
C GLU A 38 7.70 -20.33 -4.53
N LYS A 39 8.45 -19.21 -4.49
CA LYS A 39 7.88 -17.87 -4.63
C LYS A 39 7.22 -17.66 -6.00
N LYS A 40 7.83 -18.14 -7.08
CA LYS A 40 7.24 -18.09 -8.43
C LYS A 40 5.97 -18.95 -8.50
N CYS A 41 6.00 -20.17 -7.95
CA CYS A 41 4.87 -21.09 -7.90
C CYS A 41 3.67 -20.45 -7.17
N LYS A 42 3.88 -19.95 -5.95
CA LYS A 42 2.84 -19.24 -5.19
C LYS A 42 2.30 -18.01 -5.92
N SER A 43 3.15 -17.29 -6.64
CA SER A 43 2.72 -16.14 -7.43
C SER A 43 1.85 -16.55 -8.63
N GLN A 44 2.19 -17.66 -9.29
CA GLN A 44 1.42 -18.21 -10.40
C GLN A 44 0.06 -18.74 -9.92
N ASP A 45 0.03 -19.44 -8.79
CA ASP A 45 -1.23 -19.93 -8.19
C ASP A 45 -2.19 -18.78 -7.89
N ARG A 46 -1.69 -17.70 -7.26
CA ARG A 46 -2.51 -16.50 -7.00
C ARG A 46 -3.00 -15.84 -8.29
N ALA A 47 -2.13 -15.70 -9.29
CA ALA A 47 -2.51 -15.12 -10.58
C ALA A 47 -3.58 -15.96 -11.29
N TYR A 48 -3.47 -17.29 -11.21
CA TYR A 48 -4.45 -18.21 -11.79
C TYR A 48 -5.80 -18.14 -11.08
N VAL A 49 -5.81 -18.06 -9.75
CA VAL A 49 -7.02 -17.82 -8.97
C VAL A 49 -7.69 -16.51 -9.38
N HIS A 50 -6.93 -15.42 -9.49
CA HIS A 50 -7.47 -14.12 -9.92
C HIS A 50 -8.01 -14.17 -11.34
N PHE A 51 -7.30 -14.83 -12.27
CA PHE A 51 -7.77 -15.04 -13.63
C PHE A 51 -9.12 -15.79 -13.67
N ASN A 52 -9.26 -16.84 -12.87
CA ASN A 52 -10.51 -17.59 -12.80
C ASN A 52 -11.66 -16.75 -12.23
N ILE A 53 -11.40 -15.92 -11.21
CA ILE A 53 -12.42 -15.00 -10.68
C ILE A 53 -12.79 -13.95 -11.74
N LEU A 54 -11.81 -13.32 -12.39
CA LEU A 54 -12.03 -12.31 -13.41
C LEU A 54 -12.85 -12.84 -14.58
N THR A 55 -12.59 -14.07 -15.01
CA THR A 55 -13.34 -14.72 -16.09
C THR A 55 -14.76 -15.14 -15.71
N GLN A 56 -15.07 -15.20 -14.41
CA GLN A 56 -16.45 -15.40 -13.91
C GLN A 56 -17.21 -14.08 -13.78
N VAL A 57 -16.50 -12.98 -13.50
CA VAL A 57 -17.11 -11.65 -13.29
C VAL A 57 -17.31 -10.92 -14.63
N ILE A 58 -16.39 -11.08 -15.57
CA ILE A 58 -16.42 -10.38 -16.85
C ILE A 58 -16.86 -11.35 -17.94
N ASP A 59 -18.10 -11.19 -18.38
CA ASP A 59 -18.70 -11.99 -19.43
C ASP A 59 -17.86 -11.96 -20.71
N GLY A 60 -17.64 -13.14 -21.30
CA GLY A 60 -16.92 -13.29 -22.56
C GLY A 60 -15.40 -13.09 -22.47
N LEU A 61 -14.84 -12.68 -21.33
CA LEU A 61 -13.40 -12.44 -21.16
C LEU A 61 -12.57 -13.69 -21.51
N LYS A 62 -12.97 -14.86 -21.01
CA LYS A 62 -12.26 -16.12 -21.27
C LYS A 62 -12.23 -16.48 -22.76
N ALA A 63 -13.35 -16.29 -23.45
CA ALA A 63 -13.45 -16.56 -24.88
C ALA A 63 -12.55 -15.61 -25.68
N LYS A 64 -12.58 -14.30 -25.36
CA LYS A 64 -11.74 -13.29 -26.01
C LYS A 64 -10.25 -13.49 -25.74
N LEU A 65 -9.86 -13.92 -24.54
CA LEU A 65 -8.45 -14.23 -24.23
C LEU A 65 -7.95 -15.53 -24.87
N SER A 66 -8.85 -16.45 -25.22
CA SER A 66 -8.49 -17.74 -25.83
C SER A 66 -8.26 -17.65 -27.34
N ASP A 67 -8.68 -16.56 -27.97
CA ASP A 67 -8.48 -16.29 -29.40
C ASP A 67 -7.73 -14.96 -29.61
N PRO A 68 -6.38 -14.99 -29.60
CA PRO A 68 -5.57 -13.79 -29.77
C PRO A 68 -5.59 -13.21 -31.20
N ASN A 69 -6.17 -13.92 -32.17
CA ASN A 69 -6.36 -13.45 -33.55
C ASN A 69 -7.78 -12.92 -33.79
N CYS A 70 -8.62 -12.86 -32.75
CA CYS A 70 -9.92 -12.22 -32.83
C CYS A 70 -9.71 -10.73 -33.17
N ASP A 71 -10.20 -10.29 -34.34
CA ASP A 71 -10.10 -8.90 -34.80
C ASP A 71 -10.62 -7.91 -33.74
N ASP A 72 -11.61 -8.32 -32.93
CA ASP A 72 -12.18 -7.49 -31.86
C ASP A 72 -11.39 -7.52 -30.53
N PHE A 73 -10.28 -8.25 -30.38
CA PHE A 73 -9.59 -8.38 -29.09
C PHE A 73 -9.10 -7.03 -28.56
N ASN A 74 -8.44 -6.25 -29.44
CA ASN A 74 -7.96 -4.92 -29.10
C ASN A 74 -9.10 -3.96 -28.78
N GLU A 75 -10.23 -4.08 -29.48
CA GLU A 75 -11.44 -3.30 -29.21
C GLU A 75 -12.03 -3.66 -27.84
N PHE A 76 -12.12 -4.96 -27.52
CA PHE A 76 -12.59 -5.45 -26.22
C PHE A 76 -11.71 -4.95 -25.09
N MET A 77 -10.38 -5.05 -25.20
CA MET A 77 -9.44 -4.55 -24.20
C MET A 77 -9.53 -3.03 -24.03
N SER A 78 -9.69 -2.30 -25.13
CA SER A 78 -9.89 -0.84 -25.10
C SER A 78 -11.20 -0.46 -24.41
N LYS A 79 -12.30 -1.18 -24.69
CA LYS A 79 -13.58 -1.01 -23.98
C LYS A 79 -13.45 -1.29 -22.50
N LEU A 80 -12.76 -2.36 -22.11
CA LEU A 80 -12.54 -2.71 -20.71
C LEU A 80 -11.76 -1.60 -19.97
N GLN A 81 -10.68 -1.10 -20.58
CA GLN A 81 -9.91 0.01 -20.01
C GLN A 81 -10.75 1.29 -19.90
N ASN A 82 -11.57 1.59 -20.91
CA ASN A 82 -12.46 2.75 -20.89
C ASN A 82 -13.51 2.64 -19.79
N HIS A 83 -14.14 1.48 -19.61
CA HIS A 83 -15.10 1.27 -18.52
C HIS A 83 -14.43 1.37 -17.14
N ALA A 84 -13.22 0.82 -16.97
CA ALA A 84 -12.46 0.96 -15.74
C ALA A 84 -12.14 2.44 -15.43
N ASN A 85 -11.71 3.20 -16.44
CA ASN A 85 -11.47 4.63 -16.31
C ASN A 85 -12.75 5.40 -15.97
N GLN A 86 -13.87 5.07 -16.60
CA GLN A 86 -15.18 5.69 -16.34
C GLN A 86 -15.68 5.39 -14.92
N GLY A 87 -15.53 4.15 -14.45
CA GLY A 87 -15.84 3.77 -13.07
C GLY A 87 -15.06 4.63 -12.07
N ARG A 88 -13.73 4.69 -12.23
CA ARG A 88 -12.87 5.54 -11.38
C ARG A 88 -13.28 7.02 -11.41
N VAL A 89 -13.62 7.56 -12.59
CA VAL A 89 -14.07 8.95 -12.73
C VAL A 89 -15.42 9.17 -12.04
N THR A 90 -16.33 8.20 -12.14
CA THR A 90 -17.64 8.23 -11.48
C THR A 90 -17.47 8.23 -9.96
N ASP A 91 -16.69 7.29 -9.43
CA ASP A 91 -16.37 7.19 -8.00
C ASP A 91 -15.72 8.48 -7.48
N MET A 92 -14.74 9.01 -8.22
CA MET A 92 -14.06 10.25 -7.86
C MET A 92 -15.03 11.44 -7.84
N ASN A 93 -15.92 11.55 -8.84
CA ASN A 93 -16.90 12.63 -8.89
C ASN A 93 -17.95 12.52 -7.78
N CYS A 94 -18.37 11.30 -7.46
CA CYS A 94 -19.24 11.00 -6.34
C CYS A 94 -18.61 11.45 -5.02
N ILE A 95 -17.38 10.99 -4.72
CA ILE A 95 -16.69 11.42 -3.50
C ILE A 95 -16.47 12.93 -3.49
N LYS A 96 -16.12 13.52 -4.64
CA LYS A 96 -15.86 14.96 -4.75
C LYS A 96 -17.08 15.79 -4.34
N SER A 97 -18.29 15.40 -4.73
CA SER A 97 -19.52 16.11 -4.35
C SER A 97 -19.84 15.97 -2.88
N GLU A 98 -19.62 14.78 -2.31
CA GLU A 98 -19.99 14.48 -0.92
C GLU A 98 -18.96 14.95 0.10
N LEU A 99 -17.68 15.03 -0.27
CA LEU A 99 -16.58 15.27 0.67
C LEU A 99 -16.80 16.45 1.63
N PRO A 100 -17.32 17.63 1.20
CA PRO A 100 -17.56 18.75 2.12
C PRO A 100 -18.55 18.41 3.24
N SER A 101 -19.53 17.54 2.98
CA SER A 101 -20.55 17.12 3.96
C SER A 101 -19.98 16.18 5.04
N TYR A 102 -18.86 15.53 4.77
CA TYR A 102 -18.23 14.58 5.69
C TYR A 102 -17.42 15.26 6.80
N PHE A 103 -17.17 16.56 6.67
CA PHE A 103 -16.38 17.32 7.63
C PHE A 103 -17.26 18.13 8.58
N PRO A 104 -16.74 18.46 9.78
CA PRO A 104 -17.47 19.31 10.72
C PRO A 104 -17.82 20.65 10.08
N LYS A 105 -19.04 21.15 10.31
CA LYS A 105 -19.57 22.36 9.64
C LYS A 105 -18.70 23.60 9.81
N ASP A 106 -17.98 23.69 10.92
CA ASP A 106 -17.11 24.84 11.23
C ASP A 106 -15.66 24.67 10.71
N SER A 107 -15.33 23.52 10.13
CA SER A 107 -14.00 23.24 9.57
C SER A 107 -13.79 23.93 8.22
N GLU A 108 -12.52 24.16 7.84
CA GLU A 108 -12.21 24.60 6.47
C GLU A 108 -12.57 23.54 5.43
N GLY A 109 -12.59 22.25 5.81
CA GLY A 109 -13.03 21.16 4.94
C GLY A 109 -14.48 21.29 4.49
N ALA A 110 -15.38 21.77 5.35
CA ALA A 110 -16.79 21.98 5.00
C ALA A 110 -16.99 23.12 3.97
N LYS A 111 -15.99 23.99 3.80
CA LYS A 111 -16.01 25.11 2.84
C LYS A 111 -15.53 24.70 1.44
N LEU A 112 -15.09 23.45 1.26
CA LEU A 112 -14.60 22.96 -0.03
C LEU A 112 -15.74 22.91 -1.05
N SER A 113 -15.44 23.28 -2.30
CA SER A 113 -16.39 23.20 -3.41
C SER A 113 -16.65 21.74 -3.78
N GLY A 114 -17.89 21.24 -3.71
CA GLY A 114 -18.24 19.91 -4.22
C GLY A 114 -18.14 19.75 -5.75
N LYS A 115 -17.95 20.85 -6.48
CA LYS A 115 -17.96 20.87 -7.95
C LYS A 115 -16.57 20.72 -8.57
N ASP A 116 -15.54 21.19 -7.88
CA ASP A 116 -14.17 21.23 -8.37
C ASP A 116 -13.15 20.76 -7.30
N HIS A 117 -11.88 20.70 -7.68
CA HIS A 117 -10.77 20.30 -6.81
C HIS A 117 -9.98 21.50 -6.26
N ALA A 118 -10.43 22.73 -6.51
CA ALA A 118 -9.68 23.92 -6.11
C ALA A 118 -9.65 24.03 -4.58
N GLY A 119 -8.51 24.45 -4.04
CA GLY A 119 -8.32 24.60 -2.59
C GLY A 119 -8.41 23.29 -1.81
N ARG A 120 -8.13 22.13 -2.43
CA ARG A 120 -8.00 20.83 -1.76
C ARG A 120 -6.54 20.35 -1.81
N GLY A 121 -6.20 19.35 -1.02
CA GLY A 121 -4.86 18.75 -0.99
C GLY A 121 -3.92 19.53 -0.07
N ILE A 122 -2.62 19.56 -0.41
CA ILE A 122 -1.61 20.23 0.42
C ILE A 122 -1.84 21.73 0.53
N GLN A 123 -2.28 22.39 -0.54
CA GLN A 123 -2.56 23.83 -0.58
C GLN A 123 -3.69 24.33 0.34
N ASN A 124 -4.37 23.43 1.07
CA ASN A 124 -5.37 23.79 2.08
C ASN A 124 -4.97 23.17 3.41
N ASN A 125 -4.99 23.98 4.47
CA ASN A 125 -4.49 23.56 5.78
C ASN A 125 -5.20 22.32 6.31
N PHE A 126 -6.53 22.29 6.21
CA PHE A 126 -7.32 21.17 6.71
C PHE A 126 -7.05 19.88 5.91
N THR A 127 -7.18 19.91 4.58
CA THR A 127 -6.92 18.70 3.77
C THR A 127 -5.45 18.31 3.70
N GLY A 128 -4.56 19.28 3.85
CA GLY A 128 -3.12 19.07 3.94
C GLY A 128 -2.75 18.33 5.21
N GLN A 129 -3.32 18.72 6.36
CA GLN A 129 -3.17 18.00 7.62
C GLN A 129 -3.65 16.54 7.49
N LEU A 130 -4.80 16.31 6.83
CA LEU A 130 -5.32 14.96 6.60
C LEU A 130 -4.38 14.09 5.75
N LEU A 131 -3.69 14.69 4.79
CA LEU A 131 -2.69 14.05 3.94
C LEU A 131 -1.29 14.09 4.55
N SER A 132 -1.11 14.67 5.73
CA SER A 132 0.17 14.64 6.43
C SER A 132 0.41 13.24 7.00
N SER A 133 1.68 12.91 7.14
CA SER A 133 2.15 11.75 7.87
C SER A 133 1.83 11.86 9.36
N ILE A 134 1.61 10.75 10.05
CA ILE A 134 1.62 10.72 11.53
C ILE A 134 2.97 11.11 12.15
N LEU A 135 4.06 11.02 11.38
CA LEU A 135 5.42 11.37 11.80
C LEU A 135 5.71 12.87 11.68
N HIS A 136 4.83 13.62 11.00
CA HIS A 136 5.02 15.03 10.71
C HIS A 136 3.91 15.83 11.38
N ASP A 137 4.30 16.78 12.22
CA ASP A 137 3.35 17.71 12.81
C ASP A 137 2.99 18.80 11.81
N TRP A 138 1.72 18.89 11.41
CA TRP A 138 1.26 19.92 10.49
C TRP A 138 1.27 21.31 11.14
N GLU A 139 1.20 21.38 12.47
CA GLU A 139 1.29 22.65 13.21
C GLU A 139 2.72 23.21 13.23
N ASP A 140 3.72 22.40 12.90
CA ASP A 140 5.09 22.89 12.66
C ASP A 140 5.15 23.60 11.30
N GLU A 141 5.35 24.92 11.35
CA GLU A 141 5.45 25.79 10.17
C GLU A 141 6.55 25.33 9.20
N GLY A 142 7.66 24.79 9.71
CA GLY A 142 8.74 24.27 8.88
C GLY A 142 8.33 23.04 8.08
N VAL A 143 7.54 22.15 8.70
CA VAL A 143 6.96 20.96 8.06
C VAL A 143 5.91 21.37 7.04
N CYS A 144 4.97 22.25 7.42
CA CYS A 144 3.92 22.72 6.53
C CYS A 144 4.50 23.42 5.29
N LEU A 145 5.49 24.30 5.48
CA LEU A 145 6.19 24.97 4.38
C LEU A 145 6.91 23.96 3.48
N ALA A 146 7.64 23.01 4.07
CA ALA A 146 8.34 21.98 3.31
C ALA A 146 7.39 21.10 2.47
N LEU A 147 6.21 20.78 3.00
CA LEU A 147 5.17 20.03 2.28
C LEU A 147 4.57 20.86 1.14
N HIS A 148 4.32 22.16 1.36
CA HIS A 148 3.82 23.06 0.32
C HIS A 148 4.82 23.27 -0.82
N THR A 149 6.10 23.43 -0.51
CA THR A 149 7.15 23.71 -1.51
C THR A 149 7.70 22.44 -2.14
N GLY A 150 7.54 21.28 -1.50
CA GLY A 150 8.11 20.00 -1.95
C GLY A 150 9.63 19.97 -1.93
N THR A 151 10.28 20.85 -1.15
CA THR A 151 11.74 21.06 -1.20
C THR A 151 12.54 20.16 -0.26
N ASN A 152 11.88 19.43 0.65
CA ASN A 152 12.57 18.60 1.63
C ASN A 152 12.33 17.11 1.36
N ALA A 153 13.40 16.37 1.04
CA ALA A 153 13.33 14.92 0.80
C ALA A 153 12.89 14.12 2.04
N THR A 154 13.17 14.63 3.24
CA THR A 154 12.78 14.01 4.51
C THR A 154 11.30 14.17 4.80
N VAL A 155 10.71 15.30 4.38
CA VAL A 155 9.29 15.62 4.57
C VAL A 155 8.58 15.48 3.23
N SER A 156 8.33 14.24 2.84
CA SER A 156 7.68 13.89 1.56
C SER A 156 6.40 13.10 1.77
N LEU A 157 5.40 13.38 0.93
CA LEU A 157 4.16 12.60 0.87
C LEU A 157 4.38 11.25 0.19
N ASN A 158 5.20 11.18 -0.87
CA ASN A 158 5.27 10.03 -1.77
C ASN A 158 5.78 8.72 -1.13
N ASN A 159 6.39 8.78 0.06
CA ASN A 159 6.94 7.62 0.77
C ASN A 159 6.21 7.27 2.06
N ASN A 160 5.03 7.86 2.32
CA ASN A 160 4.32 7.65 3.56
C ASN A 160 3.06 6.79 3.40
N ASN A 161 2.98 5.72 4.19
CA ASN A 161 1.80 4.85 4.25
C ASN A 161 0.84 5.22 5.38
N PHE A 162 1.22 6.16 6.26
CA PHE A 162 0.52 6.48 7.50
C PHE A 162 0.00 7.91 7.49
N TYR A 163 -0.96 8.17 6.60
CA TYR A 163 -1.66 9.45 6.57
C TYR A 163 -2.67 9.58 7.70
N GLN A 164 -2.79 10.79 8.25
CA GLN A 164 -3.74 11.11 9.32
C GLN A 164 -5.19 10.70 8.96
N CYS A 165 -5.59 10.86 7.70
CA CYS A 165 -6.94 10.55 7.23
C CYS A 165 -7.35 9.07 7.37
N PHE A 166 -6.40 8.14 7.55
CA PHE A 166 -6.67 6.73 7.77
C PHE A 166 -6.87 6.37 9.24
N TYR A 167 -6.55 7.27 10.17
CA TYR A 167 -6.65 7.01 11.59
C TYR A 167 -8.03 7.36 12.16
N ALA A 168 -8.45 6.61 13.19
CA ALA A 168 -9.58 7.01 14.03
C ALA A 168 -9.37 8.45 14.56
N GLY A 169 -10.42 9.28 14.50
CA GLY A 169 -10.33 10.68 14.89
C GLY A 169 -9.42 11.54 14.00
N LEU A 170 -8.98 11.03 12.84
CA LEU A 170 -8.10 11.72 11.90
C LEU A 170 -6.75 12.13 12.53
N LYS A 171 -6.32 11.39 13.57
CA LYS A 171 -5.07 11.64 14.29
C LYS A 171 -4.42 10.33 14.71
N GLY A 172 -3.30 9.98 14.08
CA GLY A 172 -2.48 8.83 14.44
C GLY A 172 -1.40 9.19 15.46
N ASN A 173 -0.92 8.16 16.17
CA ASN A 173 0.17 8.29 17.14
C ASN A 173 1.47 7.68 16.56
N PRO A 174 2.55 8.46 16.38
CA PRO A 174 3.81 7.95 15.83
C PRO A 174 4.47 6.89 16.73
N ASP A 175 4.27 6.94 18.05
CA ASP A 175 4.80 5.95 19.00
C ASP A 175 3.97 4.64 18.99
N ARG A 176 2.73 4.69 18.47
CA ARG A 176 1.79 3.57 18.41
C ARG A 176 1.06 3.54 17.07
N ILE A 177 1.81 3.34 15.99
CA ILE A 177 1.34 3.40 14.60
C ILE A 177 0.12 2.50 14.33
N GLU A 178 0.04 1.32 14.94
CA GLU A 178 -1.11 0.42 14.73
C GLU A 178 -2.41 0.93 15.37
N LYS A 179 -2.31 1.82 16.37
CA LYS A 179 -3.47 2.27 17.14
C LYS A 179 -4.34 3.18 16.28
N GLY A 180 -5.51 2.67 15.88
CA GLY A 180 -6.50 3.43 15.12
C GLY A 180 -6.24 3.46 13.62
N PHE A 181 -5.18 2.82 13.12
CA PHE A 181 -4.90 2.74 11.68
C PHE A 181 -6.01 2.00 10.93
N LEU A 182 -6.42 2.55 9.77
CA LEU A 182 -7.56 2.08 8.97
C LEU A 182 -8.90 2.03 9.73
N ARG A 183 -9.04 2.80 10.82
CA ARG A 183 -10.29 2.93 11.60
C ARG A 183 -10.92 4.33 11.49
N SER A 184 -10.54 5.08 10.47
CA SER A 184 -11.12 6.39 10.18
C SER A 184 -12.58 6.30 9.75
N GLY A 185 -13.44 7.14 10.33
CA GLY A 185 -14.81 7.31 9.86
C GLY A 185 -14.87 7.85 8.43
N LEU A 186 -13.92 8.71 8.04
CA LEU A 186 -13.83 9.23 6.67
C LEU A 186 -13.56 8.11 5.66
N LEU A 187 -12.70 7.14 6.01
CA LEU A 187 -12.42 5.98 5.18
C LEU A 187 -13.69 5.14 4.97
N LEU A 188 -14.48 4.93 6.02
CA LEU A 188 -15.74 4.19 5.94
C LEU A 188 -16.79 4.92 5.11
N LYS A 189 -16.92 6.25 5.26
CA LYS A 189 -17.82 7.08 4.44
C LYS A 189 -17.48 6.99 2.96
N VAL A 190 -16.21 7.11 2.61
CA VAL A 190 -15.73 6.99 1.21
C VAL A 190 -16.02 5.58 0.68
N TRP A 191 -15.78 4.54 1.47
CA TRP A 191 -16.09 3.17 1.09
C TRP A 191 -17.58 2.96 0.81
N CYS A 192 -18.47 3.41 1.70
CA CYS A 192 -19.92 3.33 1.49
C CYS A 192 -20.34 4.12 0.24
N ALA A 193 -19.81 5.33 0.05
CA ALA A 193 -20.16 6.15 -1.11
C ALA A 193 -19.80 5.48 -2.45
N ILE A 194 -18.67 4.75 -2.52
CA ILE A 194 -18.25 4.04 -3.74
C ILE A 194 -19.05 2.75 -3.95
N PHE A 195 -19.14 1.91 -2.91
CA PHE A 195 -19.59 0.53 -3.08
C PHE A 195 -21.08 0.31 -2.79
N THR A 196 -21.74 1.25 -2.13
CA THR A 196 -23.18 1.16 -1.83
C THR A 196 -23.93 2.34 -2.42
N SER A 197 -23.83 3.51 -1.77
CA SER A 197 -24.40 4.78 -2.23
C SER A 197 -23.94 5.92 -1.30
N PRO A 198 -23.92 7.18 -1.78
CA PRO A 198 -23.69 8.36 -0.95
C PRO A 198 -24.54 8.43 0.31
N SER A 199 -25.84 8.14 0.20
CA SER A 199 -26.77 8.25 1.32
C SER A 199 -26.47 7.24 2.43
N SER A 200 -25.88 6.08 2.11
CA SER A 200 -25.43 5.12 3.13
C SER A 200 -24.27 5.63 3.98
N ALA A 201 -23.59 6.70 3.55
CA ALA A 201 -22.52 7.34 4.31
C ALA A 201 -23.02 8.40 5.31
N GLU A 202 -24.29 8.82 5.21
CA GLU A 202 -24.89 9.84 6.09
C GLU A 202 -25.02 9.34 7.54
N ASP A 203 -25.40 8.07 7.71
CA ASP A 203 -25.59 7.42 9.01
C ASP A 203 -24.29 7.10 9.75
N ILE A 204 -23.13 7.34 9.12
CA ILE A 204 -21.83 7.16 9.78
C ILE A 204 -21.54 8.43 10.59
N ASP A 205 -21.50 8.29 11.90
CA ASP A 205 -21.22 9.39 12.82
C ASP A 205 -19.95 10.17 12.42
N ASN A 206 -20.06 11.50 12.48
CA ASN A 206 -18.99 12.42 12.11
C ASN A 206 -17.86 12.35 13.14
N ILE A 207 -16.79 11.64 12.82
CA ILE A 207 -15.43 11.81 13.38
C ILE A 207 -15.39 11.75 14.93
N GLU A 208 -16.21 10.92 15.56
CA GLU A 208 -16.02 10.53 16.96
C GLU A 208 -16.03 9.01 17.10
N ASN A 209 -14.97 8.37 16.62
CA ASN A 209 -14.52 7.13 17.26
C ASN A 209 -13.54 7.47 18.38
N ASN A 210 -14.00 8.30 19.33
CA ASN A 210 -13.45 8.37 20.67
C ASN A 210 -13.86 7.08 21.41
N ALA A 211 -13.37 5.93 20.93
CA ALA A 211 -13.19 4.82 21.85
C ALA A 211 -11.98 5.19 22.71
N LEU A 212 -12.26 5.92 23.79
CA LEU A 212 -11.47 5.92 25.00
C LEU A 212 -11.22 4.45 25.36
N ASP A 213 -10.13 3.90 24.84
CA ASP A 213 -9.51 2.71 25.42
C ASP A 213 -8.82 3.17 26.70
N SER A 214 -9.64 3.51 27.70
CA SER A 214 -9.23 3.63 29.09
C SER A 214 -9.00 2.22 29.64
N SER A 215 -8.01 1.52 29.08
CA SER A 215 -7.40 0.38 29.74
C SER A 215 -6.11 0.87 30.40
N GLU A 216 -6.24 1.69 31.44
CA GLU A 216 -5.19 1.72 32.46
C GLU A 216 -5.14 0.29 33.05
N PRO A 217 -3.95 -0.34 33.10
CA PRO A 217 -3.83 -1.65 33.71
C PRO A 217 -4.20 -1.51 35.20
N PRO A 218 -5.02 -2.43 35.76
CA PRO A 218 -5.44 -2.33 37.14
C PRO A 218 -4.19 -2.32 38.03
N THR A 219 -4.05 -1.23 38.80
CA THR A 219 -3.04 -1.12 39.84
C THR A 219 -3.34 -2.23 40.84
N LYS A 220 -2.45 -3.22 40.93
CA LYS A 220 -2.55 -4.29 41.92
C LYS A 220 -2.47 -3.64 43.31
N CYS A 221 -3.57 -3.68 44.06
CA CYS A 221 -3.52 -3.69 45.52
C CYS A 221 -3.16 -5.09 46.01
#